data_AF-A0A4Q4VGE9-F1
#
_entry.id   AF-A0A4Q4VGE9-F1
#
_cell.length_a   1.000
_cell.length_b   1.000
_cell.length_c   1.000
_cell.angle_alpha   90.00
_cell.angle_beta   90.00
_cell.angle_gamma   90.00
#
_symmetry.space_group_name_H-M   'P 1'
#
loop_
_entity.id
_entity.type
_entity.pdbx_description
1 polymer ?
#
loop_
_entity_poly.entity_id
_entity_poly.type
_entity_poly.pdbx_seq_one_letter_code
_entity_poly.pdbx_strand_id
1 'polypeptide(L)'
;MIMKYDELPYHSSGGGSSVKGDGKSTVTHSEDKAVITHAAPNTVSRVTVPIENPPSRTAQLMRIKAETSGTNGGTITKLEIAYGSATVFAAPVPNGDVVFEICLDADELPDSPPDAITVTLQLELPNPDSSVDVHSVTLGFGESTLEDVG
;
A
#
# COMPACT_ATOMS: atom_id res chain seq x y z
N MET A 1 -22.15 10.88 6.13
CA MET A 1 -21.17 11.53 7.03
C MET A 1 -20.00 11.95 6.17
N ILE A 2 -19.74 13.26 6.05
CA ILE A 2 -18.64 13.79 5.23
C ILE A 2 -17.41 13.75 6.12
N MET A 3 -16.54 12.75 5.96
CA MET A 3 -15.25 12.76 6.67
C MET A 3 -14.43 13.94 6.15
N LYS A 4 -14.23 14.94 7.00
CA LYS A 4 -13.27 16.02 6.76
C LYS A 4 -11.85 15.49 6.98
N TYR A 5 -10.92 16.08 6.24
CA TYR A 5 -9.46 16.01 6.39
C TYR A 5 -8.95 15.35 7.68
N ASP A 6 -8.45 14.12 7.51
CA ASP A 6 -7.35 13.49 8.24
C ASP A 6 -7.20 13.79 9.75
N GLU A 7 -8.17 13.37 10.56
CA GLU A 7 -8.13 13.48 12.04
C GLU A 7 -7.44 12.30 12.73
N LEU A 8 -6.76 11.41 11.98
CA LEU A 8 -6.09 10.25 12.59
C LEU A 8 -4.79 10.68 13.29
N PRO A 9 -4.56 10.24 14.54
CA PRO A 9 -3.48 10.75 15.38
C PRO A 9 -2.07 10.33 14.94
N TYR A 10 -1.92 9.29 14.11
CA TYR A 10 -0.61 8.80 13.70
C TYR A 10 -0.57 8.47 12.20
N HIS A 11 0.52 8.87 11.54
CA HIS A 11 0.81 8.54 10.16
C HIS A 11 2.21 7.98 10.01
N SER A 12 2.33 6.95 9.19
CA SER A 12 3.63 6.40 8.77
C SER A 12 3.65 6.25 7.26
N SER A 13 4.76 6.66 6.65
CA SER A 13 4.97 6.60 5.21
C SER A 13 6.24 5.86 4.85
N GLY A 14 6.29 5.28 3.66
CA GLY A 14 7.50 4.75 3.07
C GLY A 14 7.59 5.14 1.59
N GLY A 15 8.80 5.53 1.19
CA GLY A 15 9.20 5.74 -0.20
C GLY A 15 10.39 4.82 -0.48
N GLY A 16 10.28 3.97 -1.49
CA GLY A 16 11.29 2.94 -1.79
C GLY A 16 10.65 1.57 -1.88
N SER A 17 10.93 0.88 -2.98
CA SER A 17 10.34 -0.43 -3.26
C SER A 17 11.44 -1.47 -3.35
N SER A 18 11.27 -2.62 -2.73
CA SER A 18 11.94 -3.84 -3.17
C SER A 18 11.00 -4.51 -4.16
N VAL A 19 11.38 -4.58 -5.43
CA VAL A 19 10.58 -5.25 -6.45
C VAL A 19 11.16 -6.64 -6.69
N LYS A 20 10.44 -7.67 -6.27
CA LYS A 20 10.73 -9.04 -6.72
C LYS A 20 10.11 -9.20 -8.10
N GLY A 21 10.87 -8.80 -9.11
CA GLY A 21 10.57 -9.11 -10.49
C GLY A 21 10.60 -10.61 -10.72
N ASP A 22 9.71 -11.07 -11.60
CA ASP A 22 9.65 -12.40 -12.21
C ASP A 22 10.92 -12.86 -12.97
N GLY A 23 12.01 -12.09 -12.91
CA GLY A 23 13.24 -12.30 -13.67
C GLY A 23 13.29 -11.60 -15.03
N LYS A 24 12.24 -10.86 -15.44
CA LYS A 24 12.19 -10.11 -16.72
C LYS A 24 11.82 -8.62 -16.59
N SER A 25 11.39 -8.21 -15.41
CA SER A 25 11.08 -6.81 -15.07
C SER A 25 12.36 -6.01 -14.77
N THR A 26 12.46 -4.77 -15.26
CA THR A 26 13.53 -3.84 -14.89
C THR A 26 13.00 -2.84 -13.86
N VAL A 27 13.73 -2.69 -12.76
CA VAL A 27 13.34 -1.86 -11.63
C VAL A 27 14.36 -0.74 -11.51
N THR A 28 13.89 0.50 -11.60
CA THR A 28 14.74 1.66 -11.38
C THR A 28 14.33 2.33 -10.08
N HIS A 29 15.29 2.48 -9.16
CA HIS A 29 15.11 3.21 -7.91
C HIS A 29 15.63 4.64 -8.07
N SER A 30 14.85 5.60 -7.63
CA SER A 30 15.31 6.95 -7.29
C SER A 30 14.94 7.26 -5.85
N GLU A 31 15.57 8.27 -5.25
CA GLU A 31 15.41 8.62 -3.83
C GLU A 31 13.94 8.75 -3.39
N ASP A 32 13.02 9.15 -4.29
CA ASP A 32 11.60 9.37 -3.99
C ASP A 32 10.62 8.51 -4.80
N LYS A 33 11.09 7.52 -5.57
CA LYS A 33 10.23 6.79 -6.51
C LYS A 33 10.76 5.40 -6.82
N ALA A 34 9.84 4.45 -6.91
CA ALA A 34 10.09 3.20 -7.61
C ALA A 34 9.38 3.20 -8.96
N VAL A 35 10.16 3.10 -10.03
CA VAL A 35 9.66 2.93 -11.38
C VAL A 35 9.82 1.47 -11.77
N ILE A 36 8.72 0.81 -12.12
CA ILE A 36 8.75 -0.54 -12.67
C ILE A 36 8.42 -0.49 -14.13
N THR A 37 9.38 -0.90 -14.94
CA THR A 37 9.26 -1.02 -16.39
C THR A 37 9.44 -2.47 -16.79
N HIS A 38 8.61 -2.93 -17.72
CA HIS A 38 8.57 -4.32 -18.11
C HIS A 38 8.98 -4.51 -19.57
N ALA A 39 9.53 -5.67 -19.92
CA ALA A 39 9.98 -5.99 -21.28
C ALA A 39 9.14 -7.10 -21.99
N ALA A 40 8.22 -7.79 -21.29
CA ALA A 40 7.37 -8.86 -21.84
C ALA A 40 5.91 -8.93 -21.27
N PRO A 41 4.85 -8.87 -22.08
CA PRO A 41 3.47 -8.75 -21.57
C PRO A 41 3.00 -9.95 -20.71
N ASN A 42 2.06 -9.69 -19.77
CA ASN A 42 1.26 -10.66 -18.98
C ASN A 42 1.92 -11.32 -17.74
N THR A 43 2.71 -10.59 -16.95
CA THR A 43 3.27 -11.17 -15.71
C THR A 43 2.99 -10.31 -14.48
N VAL A 44 2.49 -10.95 -13.41
CA VAL A 44 2.20 -10.31 -12.13
C VAL A 44 3.50 -9.88 -11.46
N SER A 45 3.65 -8.58 -11.22
CA SER A 45 4.79 -8.01 -10.50
C SER A 45 4.40 -7.63 -9.07
N ARG A 46 5.37 -7.59 -8.16
CA ARG A 46 5.14 -7.19 -6.75
C ARG A 46 6.14 -6.13 -6.30
N VAL A 47 5.61 -5.07 -5.73
CA VAL A 47 6.34 -4.00 -5.04
C VAL A 47 6.18 -4.21 -3.55
N THR A 48 7.27 -4.17 -2.81
CA THR A 48 7.24 -4.18 -1.35
C THR A 48 7.81 -2.87 -0.81
N VAL A 49 7.01 -2.12 -0.06
CA VAL A 49 7.38 -0.86 0.59
C VAL A 49 7.43 -1.07 2.10
N PRO A 50 8.61 -1.00 2.74
CA PRO A 50 8.67 -0.99 4.19
C PRO A 50 8.11 0.35 4.71
N ILE A 51 7.29 0.29 5.76
CA ILE A 51 6.70 1.45 6.41
C ILE A 51 7.26 1.55 7.83
N GLU A 52 7.64 2.76 8.24
CA GLU A 52 8.06 2.98 9.62
C GLU A 52 6.94 2.67 10.60
N ASN A 53 7.34 2.14 11.74
CA ASN A 53 6.43 1.86 12.83
C ASN A 53 5.76 3.15 13.34
N PRO A 54 4.43 3.19 13.57
CA PRO A 54 3.79 4.35 14.17
C PRO A 54 4.27 4.52 15.64
N PRO A 55 4.22 5.75 16.18
CA PRO A 55 4.60 6.01 17.58
C PRO A 55 3.78 5.20 18.58
N SER A 56 2.49 4.98 18.30
CA SER A 56 1.62 4.14 19.11
C SER A 56 1.59 2.71 18.60
N ARG A 57 1.95 1.76 19.46
CA ARG A 57 1.92 0.31 19.15
C ARG A 57 0.57 -0.35 19.41
N THR A 58 -0.39 0.42 19.89
CA THR A 58 -1.76 -0.02 20.18
C THR A 58 -2.79 0.64 19.25
N ALA A 59 -2.36 1.61 18.43
CA ALA A 59 -3.23 2.21 17.44
C ALA A 59 -3.55 1.22 16.32
N GLN A 60 -4.81 1.17 15.94
CA GLN A 60 -5.29 0.33 14.85
C GLN A 60 -5.09 1.03 13.52
N LEU A 61 -4.82 0.26 12.47
CA LEU A 61 -4.79 0.79 11.11
C LEU A 61 -6.22 1.22 10.75
N MET A 62 -6.41 2.42 10.20
CA MET A 62 -7.75 2.92 9.85
C MET A 62 -7.82 3.35 8.40
N ARG A 63 -6.67 3.68 7.80
CA ARG A 63 -6.59 4.18 6.44
C ARG A 63 -5.31 3.78 5.75
N ILE A 64 -5.42 3.50 4.47
CA ILE A 64 -4.32 3.28 3.55
C ILE A 64 -4.48 4.25 2.39
N LYS A 65 -3.46 5.08 2.13
CA LYS A 65 -3.41 5.95 0.95
C LYS A 65 -2.18 5.61 0.14
N ALA A 66 -2.35 5.42 -1.17
CA ALA A 66 -1.23 5.21 -2.08
C ALA A 66 -1.27 6.23 -3.22
N GLU A 67 -0.13 6.85 -3.49
CA GLU A 67 0.04 7.79 -4.59
C GLU A 67 0.78 7.09 -5.72
N THR A 68 0.03 6.79 -6.78
CA THR A 68 0.51 5.93 -7.87
C THR A 68 0.10 6.51 -9.21
N SER A 69 0.84 6.16 -10.26
CA SER A 69 0.48 6.51 -11.63
C SER A 69 0.81 5.35 -12.58
N GLY A 70 -0.19 4.87 -13.29
CA GLY A 70 -0.06 3.86 -14.33
C GLY A 70 0.02 4.46 -15.72
N THR A 71 0.77 3.83 -16.62
CA THR A 71 0.77 4.16 -18.06
C THR A 71 0.60 2.89 -18.89
N ASN A 72 0.01 3.05 -20.08
CA ASN A 72 -0.23 1.95 -21.03
C ASN A 72 -0.89 0.72 -20.38
N GLY A 73 -1.90 0.95 -19.53
CA GLY A 73 -2.65 -0.12 -18.84
C GLY A 73 -1.95 -0.74 -17.63
N GLY A 74 -0.78 -0.24 -17.23
CA GLY A 74 -0.16 -0.62 -15.96
C GLY A 74 -1.03 -0.18 -14.78
N THR A 75 -1.32 -1.08 -13.84
CA THR A 75 -2.17 -0.76 -12.67
C THR A 75 -1.83 -1.63 -11.46
N ILE A 76 -2.11 -1.14 -10.25
CA ILE A 76 -2.13 -1.96 -9.04
C ILE A 76 -3.47 -2.69 -8.94
N THR A 77 -3.42 -4.01 -8.77
CA THR A 77 -4.60 -4.88 -8.72
C THR A 77 -4.90 -5.37 -7.30
N LYS A 78 -3.91 -5.39 -6.41
CA LYS A 78 -4.05 -5.85 -5.03
C LYS A 78 -3.09 -5.12 -4.11
N LEU A 79 -3.52 -4.88 -2.88
CA LEU A 79 -2.71 -4.38 -1.79
C LEU A 79 -2.75 -5.38 -0.63
N GLU A 80 -1.59 -5.64 -0.02
CA GLU A 80 -1.43 -6.47 1.17
C GLU A 80 -0.60 -5.71 2.21
N ILE A 81 -0.96 -5.82 3.48
CA ILE A 81 -0.18 -5.28 4.61
C ILE A 81 0.20 -6.43 5.50
N ALA A 82 1.44 -6.44 5.96
CA ALA A 82 1.94 -7.37 6.95
C ALA A 82 2.58 -6.64 8.13
N TYR A 83 2.38 -7.19 9.33
CA TYR A 83 3.15 -6.85 10.54
C TYR A 83 4.09 -8.02 10.83
N GLY A 84 5.40 -7.78 10.76
CA GLY A 84 6.40 -8.84 10.79
C GLY A 84 6.17 -9.87 9.68
N SER A 85 5.86 -11.12 10.06
CA SER A 85 5.61 -12.22 9.11
C SER A 85 4.12 -12.49 8.84
N ALA A 86 3.20 -11.79 9.49
CA ALA A 86 1.77 -12.05 9.38
C ALA A 86 1.09 -11.02 8.48
N THR A 87 0.39 -11.47 7.44
CA THR A 87 -0.51 -10.60 6.66
C THR A 87 -1.70 -10.22 7.52
N VAL A 88 -1.91 -8.92 7.67
CA VAL A 88 -2.94 -8.32 8.52
C VAL A 88 -4.10 -7.73 7.74
N PHE A 89 -3.86 -7.36 6.47
CA PHE A 89 -4.87 -6.83 5.58
C PHE A 89 -4.56 -7.22 4.14
N ALA A 90 -5.57 -7.51 3.34
CA ALA A 90 -5.44 -7.73 1.91
C ALA A 90 -6.73 -7.37 1.19
N ALA A 91 -6.64 -6.51 0.17
CA ALA A 91 -7.80 -6.10 -0.61
C ALA A 91 -7.47 -5.98 -2.11
N PRO A 92 -8.45 -6.26 -2.99
CA PRO A 92 -8.35 -5.86 -4.38
C PRO A 92 -8.38 -4.33 -4.49
N VAL A 93 -7.63 -3.77 -5.44
CA VAL A 93 -7.60 -2.32 -5.70
C VAL A 93 -8.17 -2.05 -7.08
N PRO A 94 -9.44 -1.60 -7.18
CA PRO A 94 -9.96 -1.13 -8.46
C PRO A 94 -9.34 0.23 -8.79
N ASN A 95 -8.83 0.39 -10.01
CA ASN A 95 -8.19 1.63 -10.49
C ASN A 95 -6.92 2.03 -9.72
N GLY A 96 -6.04 1.06 -9.45
CA GLY A 96 -4.74 1.31 -8.82
C GLY A 96 -3.69 1.95 -9.75
N ASP A 97 -4.12 2.60 -10.83
CA ASP A 97 -3.31 3.39 -11.76
C ASP A 97 -3.36 4.90 -11.44
N VAL A 98 -4.08 5.29 -10.39
CA VAL A 98 -4.16 6.66 -9.86
C VAL A 98 -3.97 6.69 -8.34
N VAL A 99 -4.09 7.86 -7.72
CA VAL A 99 -4.16 7.97 -6.25
C VAL A 99 -5.41 7.26 -5.74
N PHE A 100 -5.26 6.37 -4.76
CA PHE A 100 -6.37 5.66 -4.14
C PHE A 100 -6.26 5.65 -2.62
N GLU A 101 -7.41 5.49 -1.97
CA GLU A 101 -7.56 5.46 -0.53
C GLU A 101 -8.52 4.33 -0.13
N ILE A 102 -8.15 3.59 0.91
CA ILE A 102 -8.96 2.54 1.52
C ILE A 102 -9.14 2.92 2.99
N CYS A 103 -10.40 3.06 3.41
CA CYS A 103 -10.77 3.20 4.81
C CYS A 103 -11.19 1.83 5.34
N LEU A 104 -10.64 1.45 6.49
CA LEU A 104 -10.88 0.16 7.11
C LEU A 104 -11.87 0.32 8.25
N ASP A 105 -12.80 -0.64 8.36
CA ASP A 105 -13.66 -0.75 9.52
C ASP A 105 -12.88 -1.40 10.68
N ALA A 106 -13.16 -0.96 11.91
CA ALA A 106 -12.42 -1.38 13.11
C ALA A 106 -12.46 -2.89 13.38
N ASP A 107 -13.44 -3.60 12.83
CA ASP A 107 -13.68 -5.02 13.07
C ASP A 107 -12.84 -5.95 12.17
N GLU A 108 -12.13 -5.42 11.17
CA GLU A 108 -11.42 -6.22 10.16
C GLU A 108 -9.92 -6.40 10.42
N LEU A 109 -9.40 -5.89 11.53
CA LEU A 109 -7.96 -5.79 11.75
C LEU A 109 -7.43 -6.61 12.93
N PRO A 110 -6.21 -7.15 12.83
CA PRO A 110 -5.66 -8.03 13.86
C PRO A 110 -5.18 -7.26 15.07
N ASP A 111 -5.31 -7.90 16.24
CA ASP A 111 -4.84 -7.41 17.55
C ASP A 111 -3.30 -7.30 17.66
N SER A 112 -2.56 -7.62 16.60
CA SER A 112 -1.10 -7.59 16.63
C SER A 112 -0.57 -6.16 16.57
N PRO A 113 0.47 -5.81 17.34
CA PRO A 113 1.11 -4.51 17.25
C PRO A 113 1.60 -4.21 15.82
N PRO A 114 1.49 -2.97 15.35
CA PRO A 114 1.98 -2.54 14.04
C PRO A 114 3.50 -2.42 14.06
N ASP A 115 4.18 -3.56 14.04
CA ASP A 115 5.62 -3.73 14.06
C ASP A 115 6.14 -4.29 12.73
N ALA A 116 7.28 -3.77 12.27
CA ALA A 116 7.96 -4.21 11.04
C ALA A 116 7.00 -4.23 9.85
N ILE A 117 6.33 -3.09 9.64
CA ILE A 117 5.22 -2.97 8.71
C ILE A 117 5.72 -3.04 7.27
N THR A 118 5.06 -3.87 6.48
CA THR A 118 5.38 -4.06 5.08
C THR A 118 4.11 -3.94 4.25
N VAL A 119 4.11 -3.05 3.26
CA VAL A 119 3.02 -2.96 2.27
C VAL A 119 3.48 -3.62 0.97
N THR A 120 2.72 -4.57 0.47
CA THR A 120 2.95 -5.20 -0.83
C THR A 120 1.87 -4.79 -1.81
N LEU A 121 2.27 -4.19 -2.92
CA LEU A 121 1.39 -3.85 -4.04
C LEU A 121 1.63 -4.85 -5.15
N GLN A 122 0.56 -5.50 -5.59
CA GLN A 122 0.57 -6.37 -6.76
C GLN A 122 0.18 -5.56 -7.99
N LEU A 123 0.97 -5.66 -9.05
CA LEU A 123 0.82 -4.88 -10.26
C LEU A 123 0.54 -5.80 -11.45
N GLU A 124 -0.29 -5.29 -12.36
CA GLU A 124 -0.52 -5.87 -13.68
C GLU A 124 0.06 -4.93 -14.74
N LEU A 125 0.87 -5.47 -15.64
CA LEU A 125 1.56 -4.75 -16.71
C LEU A 125 1.24 -5.46 -18.03
N PRO A 126 0.09 -5.15 -18.67
CA PRO A 126 -0.43 -5.93 -19.79
C PRO A 126 0.35 -5.73 -21.10
N ASN A 127 1.08 -4.62 -21.24
CA ASN A 127 1.79 -4.26 -22.46
C ASN A 127 3.32 -4.22 -22.27
N PRO A 128 4.11 -4.40 -23.34
CA PRO A 128 5.59 -4.30 -23.31
C PRO A 128 6.14 -2.92 -22.91
N ASP A 129 5.30 -1.90 -22.84
CA ASP A 129 5.61 -0.53 -22.43
C ASP A 129 4.69 -0.06 -21.28
N SER A 130 3.98 -0.97 -20.62
CA SER A 130 3.26 -0.68 -19.38
C SER A 130 4.25 -0.33 -18.28
N SER A 131 3.92 0.70 -17.51
CA SER A 131 4.63 1.02 -16.29
C SER A 131 3.66 1.42 -15.19
N VAL A 132 4.09 1.21 -13.96
CA VAL A 132 3.45 1.79 -12.78
C VAL A 132 4.53 2.44 -11.95
N ASP A 133 4.24 3.66 -11.56
CA ASP A 133 5.00 4.45 -10.64
C ASP A 133 4.32 4.41 -9.27
N VAL A 134 5.08 4.03 -8.25
CA VAL A 134 4.65 4.13 -6.85
C VAL A 134 5.47 5.25 -6.22
N HIS A 135 4.80 6.37 -5.92
CA HIS A 135 5.43 7.56 -5.34
C HIS A 135 5.49 7.44 -3.82
N SER A 136 4.35 7.13 -3.19
CA SER A 136 4.28 6.97 -1.74
C SER A 136 3.17 6.02 -1.32
N VAL A 137 3.36 5.41 -0.16
CA VAL A 137 2.29 4.73 0.58
C VAL A 137 2.28 5.29 1.99
N THR A 138 1.09 5.71 2.44
CA THR A 138 0.85 6.27 3.76
C THR A 138 -0.20 5.44 4.49
N LEU A 139 0.13 5.02 5.70
CA LEU A 139 -0.78 4.34 6.62
C LEU A 139 -1.21 5.31 7.71
N GLY A 140 -2.52 5.40 7.94
CA GLY A 140 -3.12 6.18 9.03
C GLY A 140 -3.56 5.24 10.15
N PHE A 141 -3.14 5.54 11.38
CA PHE A 141 -3.51 4.79 12.56
C PHE A 141 -4.29 5.67 13.54
N GLY A 142 -5.30 5.08 14.16
CA GLY A 142 -6.15 5.72 15.17
C GLY A 142 -6.50 4.78 16.30
N GLU A 143 -7.10 5.34 17.35
CA GLU A 143 -7.72 4.53 18.39
C GLU A 143 -9.12 4.16 17.93
N SER A 144 -9.49 2.89 18.04
CA SER A 144 -10.87 2.48 17.81
C SER A 144 -11.72 3.06 18.93
N THR A 145 -12.42 4.15 18.63
CA THR A 145 -13.48 4.63 19.51
C THR A 145 -14.69 3.72 19.33
N LEU A 146 -14.61 2.50 19.87
CA LEU A 146 -15.81 1.83 20.37
C LEU A 146 -16.25 2.60 21.63
N GLU A 147 -16.69 3.85 21.46
CA GLU A 147 -17.56 4.47 22.46
C GLU A 147 -18.93 3.81 22.32
N ASP A 148 -19.08 2.71 23.04
CA ASP A 148 -20.18 2.48 23.98
C ASP A 148 -21.48 3.24 23.66
N VAL A 149 -22.20 2.81 22.61
CA VAL A 149 -23.64 3.11 22.50
C VAL A 149 -24.39 2.14 23.42
N GLY A 150 -24.41 2.50 24.70
CA GLY A 150 -25.34 1.98 25.70
C GLY A 150 -26.78 2.43 25.47
#